data_AF-A0A704S9G0-F1
#
_entry.id   AF-A0A704S9G0-F1
#
_cell.length_a   1.000
_cell.length_b   1.000
_cell.length_c   1.000
_cell.angle_alpha   90.00
_cell.angle_beta   90.00
_cell.angle_gamma   90.00
#
_symmetry.space_group_name_H-M   'P 1'
#
loop_
_entity.id
_entity.type
_entity.pdbx_description
1 polymer ?
#
loop_
_entity_poly.entity_id
_entity_poly.type
_entity_poly.pdbx_seq_one_letter_code
_entity_poly.pdbx_strand_id
1 'polypeptide(L)'
;IILERIIGLVKEQGRITTNDVVAIFGVHRTTAEKYLRIALERGGFIRHGRCGIFRDQRAVIDYDLRRYSSSQVTGFSALPVLEKSPVMQVYGASKMSINKGGAQ
;
A
#
# COMPACT_ATOMS: atom_id res chain seq x y z
N ILE A 1 -0.75 14.67 -26.07
CA ILE A 1 0.69 14.58 -25.73
C ILE A 1 0.95 14.38 -24.21
N ILE A 2 0.92 15.40 -23.34
CA ILE A 2 1.30 15.22 -21.91
C ILE A 2 0.31 14.32 -21.15
N LEU A 3 -1.00 14.52 -21.32
CA LEU A 3 -2.03 13.73 -20.64
C LEU A 3 -1.96 12.24 -21.00
N GLU A 4 -1.79 11.92 -22.29
CA GLU A 4 -1.65 10.54 -22.76
C GLU A 4 -0.38 9.89 -22.21
N ARG A 5 0.71 10.66 -22.07
CA ARG A 5 1.93 10.17 -21.43
C ARG A 5 1.72 9.85 -19.95
N ILE A 6 0.98 10.68 -19.22
CA ILE A 6 0.62 10.39 -17.82
C ILE A 6 -0.25 9.13 -17.74
N ILE A 7 -1.24 8.98 -18.63
CA ILE A 7 -2.10 7.78 -18.69
C ILE A 7 -1.25 6.53 -18.95
N GLY A 8 -0.31 6.59 -19.90
CA GLY A 8 0.62 5.50 -20.18
C GLY A 8 1.48 5.14 -18.96
N LEU A 9 2.07 6.14 -18.30
CA LEU A 9 2.91 5.94 -17.12
C LEU A 9 2.13 5.29 -15.96
N VAL A 10 0.89 5.71 -15.70
CA VAL A 10 0.05 5.09 -14.66
C VAL A 10 -0.23 3.63 -14.98
N LYS A 11 -0.43 3.29 -16.26
CA LYS A 11 -0.65 1.90 -16.68
C LYS A 11 0.59 1.02 -16.53
N GLU A 12 1.77 1.58 -16.78
CA GLU A 12 3.07 0.89 -16.68
C GLU A 12 3.55 0.74 -15.22
N GLN A 13 3.60 1.83 -14.46
CA GLN A 13 4.09 1.83 -13.07
C GLN A 13 3.05 1.37 -12.05
N GLY A 14 1.76 1.39 -12.40
CA GLY A 14 0.65 1.01 -11.52
C GLY A 14 0.24 2.09 -10.52
N ARG A 15 1.15 2.99 -10.12
CA ARG A 15 0.92 4.13 -9.22
C ARG A 15 1.68 5.36 -9.69
N ILE A 16 1.06 6.53 -9.60
CA ILE A 16 1.73 7.82 -9.78
C ILE A 16 1.29 8.84 -8.74
N THR A 17 2.18 9.74 -8.33
CA THR A 17 1.88 10.89 -7.47
C THR A 17 2.10 12.21 -8.21
N THR A 18 1.57 13.30 -7.65
CA THR A 18 1.81 14.65 -8.18
C THR A 18 3.30 14.99 -8.22
N ASN A 19 4.07 14.53 -7.23
CA ASN A 19 5.51 14.78 -7.18
C ASN A 19 6.24 14.05 -8.31
N ASP A 20 5.83 12.83 -8.66
CA ASP A 20 6.41 12.08 -9.78
C ASP A 20 6.14 12.81 -11.10
N VAL A 21 4.93 13.35 -11.30
CA VAL A 21 4.60 14.14 -12.49
C VAL A 21 5.43 15.43 -12.55
N VAL A 22 5.61 16.12 -11.42
CA VAL A 22 6.47 17.31 -11.36
C VAL A 22 7.92 16.95 -11.72
N ALA A 23 8.45 15.85 -11.19
CA ALA A 23 9.81 15.41 -11.45
C ALA A 23 10.03 14.95 -12.91
N ILE A 24 9.07 14.24 -13.49
CA ILE A 24 9.17 13.67 -14.84
C ILE A 24 8.96 14.76 -15.91
N PHE A 25 7.98 15.64 -15.70
CA PHE A 25 7.56 16.60 -16.73
C PHE A 25 8.07 18.02 -16.48
N GLY A 26 8.70 18.30 -15.33
CA GLY A 26 9.20 19.64 -14.99
C GLY A 26 8.11 20.70 -14.86
N VAL A 27 6.86 20.30 -14.63
CA VAL A 27 5.71 21.20 -14.54
C VAL A 27 5.48 21.66 -13.10
N HIS A 28 4.89 22.85 -12.93
CA HIS A 28 4.50 23.33 -11.61
C HIS A 28 3.47 22.40 -10.95
N ARG A 29 3.52 22.29 -9.62
CA ARG A 29 2.67 21.37 -8.84
C ARG A 29 1.17 21.54 -9.10
N THR A 30 0.71 22.79 -9.21
CA THR A 30 -0.70 23.11 -9.52
C THR A 30 -1.10 22.64 -10.92
N THR A 31 -0.18 22.70 -11.88
CA THR A 31 -0.40 22.23 -13.25
C THR A 31 -0.41 20.70 -13.31
N ALA A 32 0.52 20.04 -12.60
CA ALA A 32 0.53 18.59 -12.45
C ALA A 32 -0.79 18.06 -11.86
N GLU A 33 -1.32 18.74 -10.84
CA GLU A 33 -2.59 18.35 -10.23
C GLU A 33 -3.77 18.47 -11.21
N LYS A 34 -3.83 19.54 -12.01
CA LYS A 34 -4.84 19.69 -13.06
C LYS A 34 -4.75 18.56 -14.08
N TYR A 35 -3.55 18.22 -14.53
CA TYR A 35 -3.36 17.12 -15.49
C TYR A 35 -3.73 15.76 -14.91
N LEU A 36 -3.39 15.50 -13.64
CA LEU A 36 -3.77 14.27 -12.96
C LEU A 36 -5.29 14.15 -12.78
N ARG A 37 -5.99 15.26 -12.54
CA ARG A 37 -7.46 15.28 -12.47
C ARG A 37 -8.10 14.89 -13.80
N ILE A 38 -7.63 15.49 -14.90
CA ILE A 38 -8.11 15.16 -16.25
C ILE A 38 -7.74 13.71 -16.63
N ALA A 39 -6.55 13.26 -16.26
CA ALA A 39 -6.12 11.88 -16.51
C ALA A 39 -6.95 10.86 -15.72
N LEU A 40 -7.45 11.23 -14.53
CA LEU A 40 -8.33 10.37 -13.74
C LEU A 40 -9.70 10.19 -14.42
N GLU A 41 -10.29 11.29 -14.89
CA GLU A 41 -11.57 11.27 -15.62
C GLU A 41 -11.49 10.48 -16.93
N ARG A 42 -10.37 10.61 -17.67
CA ARG A 42 -10.19 9.93 -18.97
C ARG A 42 -9.66 8.50 -18.86
N GLY A 43 -8.82 8.24 -17.86
CA GLY A 43 -8.06 6.99 -17.73
C GLY A 43 -8.76 5.90 -16.93
N GLY A 44 -9.87 6.22 -16.24
CA GLY A 44 -10.58 5.27 -15.38
C GLY A 44 -9.76 4.84 -14.17
N PHE A 45 -8.91 5.73 -13.65
CA PHE A 45 -7.99 5.43 -12.56
C PHE A 45 -8.62 5.61 -11.19
N ILE A 46 -8.06 4.94 -10.19
CA ILE A 46 -8.53 5.00 -8.80
C ILE A 46 -7.67 6.00 -8.02
N ARG A 47 -8.33 7.00 -7.41
CA ARG A 47 -7.66 7.89 -6.45
C ARG A 47 -7.70 7.26 -5.06
N HIS A 48 -6.53 6.99 -4.48
CA HIS A 48 -6.44 6.48 -3.12
C HIS A 48 -5.91 7.58 -2.18
N GLY A 49 -6.83 8.37 -1.62
CA GLY A 49 -6.54 9.42 -0.62
C GLY A 49 -5.37 10.33 -1.00
N ARG A 50 -4.36 10.39 -0.12
CA ARG A 50 -3.10 11.14 -0.34
C ARG A 50 -1.98 10.30 -0.94
N CYS A 51 -2.23 9.02 -1.25
CA CYS A 51 -1.21 8.08 -1.69
C CYS A 51 -0.94 8.16 -3.20
N GLY A 52 -1.83 8.79 -3.97
CA GLY A 52 -1.67 8.99 -5.41
C GLY A 52 -2.84 8.41 -6.21
N ILE A 53 -2.58 8.26 -7.51
CA ILE A 53 -3.51 7.69 -8.49
C ILE A 53 -2.98 6.31 -8.89
N PHE A 54 -3.89 5.34 -8.98
CA PHE A 54 -3.59 3.94 -9.21
C PHE A 54 -4.31 3.46 -10.46
N ARG A 55 -3.67 2.53 -11.17
CA ARG A 55 -4.23 1.90 -12.37
C ARG A 55 -5.51 1.14 -12.08
N ASP A 56 -5.49 0.31 -11.03
CA ASP A 56 -6.56 -0.62 -10.70
C ASP A 56 -6.56 -0.96 -9.20
N GLN A 57 -7.60 -1.65 -8.75
CA GLN A 57 -7.80 -1.94 -7.33
C GLN A 57 -6.74 -2.91 -6.79
N ARG A 58 -6.15 -3.78 -7.62
CA ARG A 58 -5.04 -4.65 -7.18
C ARG A 58 -3.80 -3.82 -6.88
N ALA A 59 -3.48 -2.84 -7.72
CA ALA A 59 -2.36 -1.93 -7.46
C ALA A 59 -2.53 -1.15 -6.14
N VAL A 60 -3.77 -0.83 -5.75
CA VAL A 60 -4.08 -0.22 -4.44
C VAL A 60 -3.81 -1.22 -3.31
N ILE A 61 -4.35 -2.45 -3.43
CA ILE A 61 -4.16 -3.50 -2.42
C ILE A 61 -2.69 -3.84 -2.25
N ASP A 62 -1.95 -4.03 -3.33
CA ASP A 62 -0.52 -4.34 -3.29
C ASP A 62 0.28 -3.22 -2.60
N TYR A 63 -0.09 -1.97 -2.88
CA TYR A 63 0.51 -0.82 -2.22
C TYR A 63 0.19 -0.79 -0.72
N ASP A 64 -1.06 -1.02 -0.33
CA ASP A 64 -1.48 -1.07 1.07
C ASP A 64 -0.81 -2.23 1.81
N LEU A 65 -0.76 -3.42 1.21
CA LEU A 65 -0.06 -4.57 1.76
C LEU A 65 1.41 -4.25 2.01
N ARG A 66 2.11 -3.61 1.06
CA ARG A 66 3.51 -3.18 1.25
C ARG A 66 3.64 -2.15 2.37
N ARG A 67 2.73 -1.17 2.43
CA ARG A 67 2.74 -0.10 3.42
C ARG A 67 2.50 -0.60 4.84
N TYR A 68 1.56 -1.52 5.02
CA TYR A 68 1.21 -2.06 6.32
C TYR A 68 2.08 -3.25 6.73
N SER A 69 2.66 -3.99 5.78
CA SER A 69 3.66 -5.03 6.10
C SER A 69 4.99 -4.44 6.58
N SER A 70 5.46 -3.32 6.01
CA SER A 70 6.62 -2.60 6.54
C SER A 70 6.36 -1.95 7.91
N SER A 71 5.10 -1.86 8.33
CA SER A 71 4.69 -1.34 9.65
C SER A 71 4.68 -2.42 10.74
N GLN A 72 4.95 -3.70 10.41
CA GLN A 72 5.02 -4.81 11.37
C GLN A 72 6.26 -4.79 12.28
N VAL A 73 7.12 -3.77 12.19
CA VAL A 73 8.20 -3.56 13.17
C VAL A 73 7.76 -2.65 14.33
N THR A 74 6.54 -2.11 14.34
CA THR A 74 6.08 -1.24 15.44
C THR A 74 4.61 -1.47 15.84
N GLY A 75 4.10 -2.70 15.88
CA GLY A 75 2.68 -2.88 16.20
C GLY A 75 2.10 -4.28 16.39
N PHE A 76 2.83 -5.21 17.00
CA PHE A 76 2.33 -6.32 17.86
C PHE A 76 3.51 -7.16 18.36
N SER A 77 4.54 -7.28 17.53
CA SER A 77 5.85 -7.89 17.82
C SER A 77 6.74 -7.06 18.76
N ALA A 78 6.42 -5.78 18.97
CA ALA A 78 7.17 -4.86 19.84
C ALA A 78 6.55 -4.69 21.24
N LEU A 79 5.53 -5.47 21.61
CA LEU A 79 4.91 -5.38 22.94
C LEU A 79 5.31 -6.59 23.80
N PRO A 80 6.46 -6.56 24.50
CA PRO A 80 6.74 -7.52 25.58
C PRO A 80 5.69 -7.45 26.72
N VAL A 81 4.79 -6.47 26.66
CA VAL A 81 3.65 -6.28 27.58
C VAL A 81 2.49 -7.23 27.27
N LEU A 82 2.29 -7.66 26.02
CA LEU A 82 1.12 -8.46 25.63
C LEU A 82 1.30 -9.96 25.95
N GLU A 83 2.52 -10.48 25.90
CA GLU A 83 2.82 -11.84 26.39
C GLU A 83 2.54 -12.01 27.89
N LYS A 84 2.69 -10.93 28.67
CA LYS A 84 2.45 -10.92 30.12
C LYS A 84 1.00 -10.54 30.48
N SER A 85 0.15 -10.26 29.50
CA SER A 85 -1.25 -9.94 29.74
C SER A 85 -2.02 -11.20 30.21
N PRO A 86 -2.83 -11.10 31.28
CA PRO A 86 -3.67 -12.21 31.74
C PRO A 86 -4.58 -12.76 30.65
N VAL A 87 -5.04 -11.90 29.73
CA VAL A 87 -5.87 -12.31 28.59
C VAL A 87 -5.10 -13.23 27.64
N MET A 88 -3.84 -12.91 27.33
CA MET A 88 -3.01 -13.67 26.38
C MET A 88 -2.58 -15.03 26.94
N GLN A 89 -2.35 -15.13 28.26
CA GLN A 89 -2.04 -16.41 28.91
C GLN A 89 -3.20 -17.42 28.79
N VAL A 90 -4.44 -16.94 28.84
CA VAL A 90 -5.63 -17.79 28.67
C VAL A 90 -5.73 -18.32 27.24
N TYR A 91 -5.37 -17.52 26.23
CA TYR A 91 -5.39 -17.95 24.82
C TYR A 91 -4.16 -18.75 24.39
N GLY A 92 -2.98 -18.50 24.98
CA GLY A 92 -1.71 -19.15 24.63
C GLY A 92 -1.63 -20.63 25.01
N ALA A 93 -2.38 -21.07 26.01
CA ALA A 93 -2.40 -22.46 26.46
C ALA A 93 -3.11 -23.43 25.50
N SER A 94 -3.95 -22.93 24.57
CA SER A 94 -4.86 -23.77 23.79
C SER A 94 -4.32 -24.20 22.42
N LYS A 95 -3.13 -23.74 21.99
CA LYS A 95 -2.60 -24.02 20.64
C LYS A 95 -1.27 -24.80 20.58
N MET A 96 -0.68 -25.18 21.71
CA MET A 96 0.45 -26.11 21.74
C MET A 96 -0.02 -27.56 21.90
N SER A 97 -0.80 -28.04 20.94
CA SER A 97 -1.03 -29.48 20.72
C SER A 97 -1.13 -29.70 19.21
N ILE A 98 0.03 -29.61 18.55
CA ILE A 98 0.21 -30.19 17.22
C ILE A 98 1.28 -31.25 17.42
N ASN A 99 0.81 -32.49 17.33
CA ASN A 99 1.54 -33.73 17.54
C ASN A 99 2.86 -33.76 16.77
N LYS A 100 3.99 -33.79 17.47
CA LYS A 100 5.22 -34.36 16.90
C LYS A 100 5.12 -35.87 17.04
N GLY A 101 4.50 -36.50 16.04
CA GLY A 101 4.60 -37.94 15.83
C GLY A 101 6.07 -38.32 15.63
N GLY A 102 6.52 -39.33 16.38
CA GLY A 102 7.86 -39.87 16.26
C GLY A 102 8.10 -40.55 14.91
N ALA A 103 9.35 -40.57 14.50
CA ALA A 103 9.90 -41.55 13.59
C ALA A 103 11.18 -42.07 14.22
N GLN A 104 11.22 -43.40 14.37
CA GLN A 104 12.35 -44.20 14.84
C GLN A 104 13.54 -44.09 13.89
#